data_AF-A0A3S0JVQ2-F1
#
_entry.id   AF-A0A3S0JVQ2-F1
#
_cell.length_a   1.000
_cell.length_b   1.000
_cell.length_c   1.000
_cell.angle_alpha   90.00
_cell.angle_beta   90.00
_cell.angle_gamma   90.00
#
_symmetry.space_group_name_H-M   'P 1'
#
loop_
_entity.id
_entity.type
_entity.pdbx_description
1 polymer ?
#
loop_
_entity_poly.entity_id
_entity_poly.type
_entity_poly.pdbx_seq_one_letter_code
_entity_poly.pdbx_strand_id
1 'polypeptide(L)'
;MGEEPSGPAPFEPGVRRARPLDRGELVRLGEAARSHVGHHRGGDVYQEREGRPDPLRDSLDADLAAADAGSALVLVGGLGPVAVGYAVVRLEETVNGRLAVVSDLFVEPDARGVGVGRALMEAVVEWATDSGCHGVDAEVLPGDRSTKNFFEAFGLVARKITVHRSLGE
;
A
#
# COMPACT_ATOMS: atom_id res chain seq x y z
N MET A 1 48.21 4.21 2.31
CA MET A 1 47.62 4.02 3.65
C MET A 1 46.44 4.95 3.74
N GLY A 2 45.24 4.37 3.71
CA GLY A 2 43.96 5.07 3.60
C GLY A 2 42.95 4.22 2.85
N GLU A 3 42.81 2.94 3.24
CA GLU A 3 41.64 2.16 2.88
C GLU A 3 40.48 2.73 3.70
N GLU A 4 39.56 3.42 3.03
CA GLU A 4 38.28 3.80 3.61
C GLU A 4 37.48 2.52 3.93
N PRO A 5 36.84 2.42 5.11
CA PRO A 5 36.05 1.24 5.40
C PRO A 5 34.80 1.26 4.52
N SER A 6 34.65 0.29 3.60
CA SER A 6 33.36 0.02 2.95
C SER A 6 32.42 -0.63 3.97
N GLY A 7 31.84 0.19 4.86
CA GLY A 7 30.68 -0.22 5.64
C GLY A 7 29.48 -0.45 4.70
N PRO A 8 28.55 -1.35 5.03
CA PRO A 8 27.33 -1.49 4.25
C PRO A 8 26.62 -0.13 4.19
N ALA A 9 26.18 0.28 3.00
CA ALA A 9 25.42 1.51 2.79
C ALA A 9 24.24 1.57 3.77
N PRO A 10 23.96 2.73 4.39
CA PRO A 10 22.94 2.83 5.42
C PRO A 10 21.57 2.50 4.83
N PHE A 11 20.98 1.38 5.26
CA PHE A 11 19.56 1.00 5.13
C PHE A 11 18.78 1.70 4.00
N GLU A 12 19.20 1.50 2.74
CA GLU A 12 18.46 2.07 1.62
C GLU A 12 17.08 1.39 1.50
N PRO A 13 16.00 2.16 1.29
CA PRO A 13 14.70 1.59 1.01
C PRO A 13 14.73 0.72 -0.24
N GLY A 14 14.39 -0.56 -0.08
CA GLY A 14 14.23 -1.50 -1.18
C GLY A 14 12.77 -1.82 -1.42
N VAL A 15 12.38 -1.96 -2.69
CA VAL A 15 11.05 -2.44 -3.08
C VAL A 15 11.19 -3.59 -4.05
N ARG A 16 10.36 -4.61 -3.86
CA ARG A 16 10.31 -5.77 -4.76
C ARG A 16 8.90 -6.34 -4.83
N ARG A 17 8.62 -7.07 -5.91
CA ARG A 17 7.41 -7.90 -5.98
C ARG A 17 7.41 -8.93 -4.87
N ALA A 18 6.25 -9.10 -4.25
CA ALA A 18 6.01 -10.15 -3.29
C ALA A 18 5.96 -11.51 -3.98
N ARG A 19 6.33 -12.55 -3.23
CA ARG A 19 6.27 -13.96 -3.62
C ARG A 19 5.45 -14.72 -2.59
N PRO A 20 5.01 -15.95 -2.87
CA PRO A 20 4.30 -16.78 -1.89
C PRO A 20 5.03 -16.95 -0.55
N LEU A 21 6.37 -16.90 -0.55
CA LEU A 21 7.20 -16.95 0.66
C LEU A 21 7.05 -15.71 1.56
N ASP A 22 6.62 -14.58 1.02
CA ASP A 22 6.42 -13.32 1.78
C ASP A 22 5.09 -13.28 2.52
N ARG A 23 4.22 -14.29 2.35
CA ARG A 23 2.89 -14.36 2.95
C ARG A 23 2.90 -14.05 4.45
N GLY A 24 3.86 -14.59 5.20
CA GLY A 24 3.95 -14.35 6.64
C GLY A 24 4.14 -12.87 6.97
N GLU A 25 5.04 -12.20 6.26
CA GLU A 25 5.28 -10.76 6.42
C GLU A 25 4.11 -9.91 5.94
N LEU A 26 3.46 -10.30 4.84
CA LEU A 26 2.28 -9.60 4.34
C LEU A 26 1.11 -9.68 5.33
N VAL A 27 0.87 -10.83 5.94
CA VAL A 27 -0.15 -10.98 6.99
C VAL A 27 0.20 -10.11 8.19
N ARG A 28 1.45 -10.14 8.67
CA ARG A 28 1.92 -9.30 9.79
C ARG A 28 1.73 -7.80 9.52
N LEU A 29 2.13 -7.34 8.33
CA LEU A 29 1.97 -5.95 7.92
C LEU A 29 0.49 -5.57 7.71
N GLY A 30 -0.33 -6.49 7.19
CA GLY A 30 -1.77 -6.31 7.04
C GLY A 30 -2.51 -6.19 8.38
N GLU A 31 -2.11 -6.98 9.39
CA GLU A 31 -2.62 -6.85 10.76
C GLU A 31 -2.26 -5.49 11.36
N ALA A 32 -1.00 -5.06 11.19
CA ALA A 32 -0.55 -3.75 11.64
C ALA A 32 -1.30 -2.60 10.93
N ALA A 33 -1.54 -2.73 9.62
CA ALA A 33 -2.30 -1.76 8.83
C ALA A 33 -3.76 -1.67 9.31
N ARG A 34 -4.44 -2.80 9.51
CA ARG A 34 -5.82 -2.82 10.01
C ARG A 34 -5.94 -2.26 11.41
N SER A 35 -5.01 -2.62 12.29
CA SER A 35 -4.94 -2.03 13.63
C SER A 35 -4.77 -0.51 13.52
N HIS A 36 -3.85 -0.03 12.69
CA HIS A 36 -3.63 1.41 12.49
C HIS A 36 -4.90 2.12 12.02
N VAL A 37 -5.56 1.61 10.97
CA VAL A 37 -6.81 2.15 10.41
C VAL A 37 -7.92 2.20 11.46
N GLY A 38 -8.04 1.19 12.32
CA GLY A 38 -9.08 1.14 13.36
C GLY A 38 -9.00 2.26 14.40
N HIS A 39 -7.84 2.92 14.53
CA HIS A 39 -7.67 4.08 15.43
C HIS A 39 -8.08 5.41 14.78
N HIS A 40 -8.41 5.43 13.49
CA HIS A 40 -8.82 6.64 12.78
C HIS A 40 -10.34 6.82 12.79
N ARG A 41 -10.79 8.07 12.67
CA ARG A 41 -12.21 8.41 12.60
C ARG A 41 -12.85 7.76 11.37
N GLY A 42 -13.88 6.93 11.59
CA GLY A 42 -14.57 6.18 10.55
C GLY A 42 -13.81 4.94 10.06
N GLY A 43 -12.69 4.59 10.71
CA GLY A 43 -11.89 3.42 10.35
C GLY A 43 -12.59 2.09 10.64
N ASP A 44 -13.51 2.07 11.61
CA ASP A 44 -14.40 0.95 11.90
C ASP A 44 -15.33 0.63 10.72
N VAL A 45 -16.06 1.65 10.23
CA VAL A 45 -16.98 1.51 9.09
C VAL A 45 -16.21 1.21 7.81
N TYR A 46 -15.05 1.85 7.63
CA TYR A 46 -14.17 1.56 6.50
C TYR A 46 -13.74 0.09 6.49
N GLN A 47 -13.29 -0.47 7.62
CA GLN A 47 -12.91 -1.88 7.70
C GLN A 47 -14.05 -2.84 7.39
N GLU A 48 -15.29 -2.48 7.74
CA GLU A 48 -16.47 -3.30 7.44
C GLU A 48 -16.82 -3.33 5.95
N ARG A 49 -16.63 -2.22 5.23
CA ARG A 49 -17.21 -2.04 3.89
C ARG A 49 -16.20 -1.95 2.75
N GLU A 50 -15.09 -1.25 2.96
CA GLU A 50 -14.11 -0.93 1.91
C GLU A 50 -12.72 -1.52 2.19
N GLY A 51 -12.42 -1.80 3.45
CA GLY A 51 -11.15 -2.35 3.90
C GLY A 51 -10.92 -3.78 3.42
N ARG A 52 -9.67 -4.23 3.59
CA ARG A 52 -9.24 -5.59 3.22
C ARG A 52 -10.11 -6.66 3.91
N PRO A 53 -10.65 -7.64 3.15
CA PRO A 53 -11.47 -8.71 3.71
C PRO A 53 -10.71 -9.65 4.66
N ASP A 54 -11.46 -10.15 5.66
CA ASP A 54 -11.08 -11.29 6.49
C ASP A 54 -11.40 -12.64 5.83
N PRO A 55 -10.60 -13.70 6.07
CA PRO A 55 -9.30 -13.67 6.77
C PRO A 55 -8.19 -13.04 5.92
N LEU A 56 -7.26 -12.31 6.55
CA LEU A 56 -6.13 -11.65 5.87
C LEU A 56 -5.30 -12.59 5.00
N ARG A 57 -5.05 -13.81 5.49
CA ARG A 57 -4.26 -14.82 4.77
C ARG A 57 -4.89 -15.16 3.42
N ASP A 58 -6.19 -15.38 3.39
CA ASP A 58 -6.90 -15.82 2.19
C ASP A 58 -7.04 -14.66 1.20
N SER A 59 -7.31 -13.44 1.67
CA SER A 59 -7.37 -12.26 0.81
C SER A 59 -6.01 -11.91 0.20
N LEU A 60 -4.92 -12.04 0.95
CA LEU A 60 -3.55 -11.84 0.44
C LEU A 60 -3.11 -12.95 -0.52
N ASP A 61 -3.51 -14.21 -0.27
CA ASP A 61 -3.25 -15.31 -1.21
C ASP A 61 -3.97 -15.09 -2.55
N ALA A 62 -5.19 -14.56 -2.53
CA ALA A 62 -5.91 -14.16 -3.73
C ALA A 62 -5.19 -13.03 -4.48
N ASP A 63 -4.64 -12.04 -3.76
CA ASP A 63 -3.85 -10.96 -4.39
C ASP A 63 -2.55 -11.46 -5.01
N LEU A 64 -1.84 -12.37 -4.35
CA LEU A 64 -0.63 -12.99 -4.91
C LEU A 64 -0.95 -13.78 -6.17
N ALA A 65 -2.04 -14.56 -6.18
CA ALA A 65 -2.49 -15.28 -7.36
C ALA A 65 -2.91 -14.33 -8.51
N ALA A 66 -3.58 -13.23 -8.19
CA ALA A 66 -3.94 -12.20 -9.17
C ALA A 66 -2.69 -11.49 -9.72
N ALA A 67 -1.67 -11.29 -8.90
CA ALA A 67 -0.39 -10.73 -9.33
C ALA A 67 0.36 -11.66 -10.28
N ASP A 68 0.36 -12.97 -10.02
CA ASP A 68 0.90 -13.99 -10.93
C ASP A 68 0.13 -14.03 -12.25
N ALA A 69 -1.18 -13.79 -12.22
CA ALA A 69 -2.04 -13.68 -13.41
C ALA A 69 -1.90 -12.33 -14.14
N GLY A 70 -1.18 -11.36 -13.57
CA GLY A 70 -0.96 -10.03 -14.16
C GLY A 70 -2.12 -9.05 -14.00
N SER A 71 -3.13 -9.35 -13.18
CA SER A 71 -4.27 -8.45 -12.90
C SER A 71 -4.12 -7.64 -11.61
N ALA A 72 -3.06 -7.89 -10.85
CA ALA A 72 -2.70 -7.16 -9.64
C ALA A 72 -1.19 -6.97 -9.50
N LEU A 73 -0.79 -6.18 -8.52
CA LEU A 73 0.58 -6.02 -8.07
C LEU A 73 0.60 -6.12 -6.55
N VAL A 74 1.49 -6.94 -6.02
CA VAL A 74 1.79 -7.00 -4.59
C VAL A 74 3.27 -6.68 -4.40
N LEU A 75 3.57 -5.67 -3.59
CA LEU A 75 4.92 -5.22 -3.31
C LEU A 75 5.24 -5.38 -1.82
N VAL A 76 6.51 -5.70 -1.56
CA VAL A 76 7.11 -5.59 -0.22
C VAL A 76 8.14 -4.46 -0.26
N GLY A 77 7.99 -3.52 0.67
CA GLY A 77 8.96 -2.47 0.97
C GLY A 77 9.78 -2.87 2.18
N GLY A 78 11.09 -2.69 2.10
CA GLY A 78 12.03 -3.13 3.13
C GLY A 78 13.16 -2.16 3.39
N LEU A 79 13.81 -2.37 4.53
CA LEU A 79 15.09 -1.76 4.90
C LEU A 79 16.10 -2.90 5.04
N GLY A 80 16.93 -3.09 4.01
CA GLY A 80 17.75 -4.29 3.88
C GLY A 80 16.88 -5.56 3.82
N PRO A 81 17.11 -6.59 4.67
CA PRO A 81 16.34 -7.83 4.63
C PRO A 81 14.98 -7.74 5.33
N VAL A 82 14.69 -6.65 6.05
CA VAL A 82 13.49 -6.54 6.89
C VAL A 82 12.35 -5.92 6.09
N ALA A 83 11.23 -6.64 5.99
CA ALA A 83 9.99 -6.11 5.42
C ALA A 83 9.32 -5.17 6.41
N VAL A 84 9.11 -3.91 6.03
CA VAL A 84 8.53 -2.85 6.90
C VAL A 84 7.37 -2.12 6.24
N GLY A 85 7.02 -2.48 5.02
CA GLY A 85 5.88 -1.93 4.31
C GLY A 85 5.42 -2.85 3.17
N TYR A 86 4.22 -2.61 2.69
CA TYR A 86 3.66 -3.33 1.56
C TYR A 86 2.70 -2.44 0.78
N ALA A 87 2.45 -2.83 -0.47
CA ALA A 87 1.41 -2.25 -1.28
C ALA A 87 0.66 -3.35 -2.04
N VAL A 88 -0.65 -3.18 -2.21
CA VAL A 88 -1.48 -4.01 -3.07
C VAL A 88 -2.24 -3.10 -4.02
N VAL A 89 -2.16 -3.43 -5.31
CA VAL A 89 -2.78 -2.66 -6.38
C VAL A 89 -3.51 -3.63 -7.30
N ARG A 90 -4.72 -3.28 -7.73
CA ARG A 90 -5.53 -4.08 -8.65
C ARG A 90 -5.85 -3.28 -9.89
N LEU A 91 -5.95 -3.95 -11.03
CA LEU A 91 -6.46 -3.33 -12.25
C LEU A 91 -7.99 -3.30 -12.22
N GLU A 92 -8.56 -2.14 -12.53
CA GLU A 92 -10.01 -1.96 -12.66
C GLU A 92 -10.34 -1.37 -14.04
N GLU A 93 -11.25 -2.02 -14.76
CA GLU A 93 -11.73 -1.54 -16.06
C GLU A 93 -12.84 -0.50 -15.86
N THR A 94 -12.76 0.59 -16.62
CA THR A 94 -13.73 1.67 -16.63
C THR A 94 -14.20 1.96 -18.05
N VAL A 95 -15.20 2.82 -18.20
CA VAL A 95 -15.66 3.28 -19.52
C VAL A 95 -14.59 4.01 -20.34
N ASN A 96 -13.56 4.56 -19.69
CA ASN A 96 -12.50 5.35 -20.32
C ASN A 96 -11.15 4.61 -20.41
N GLY A 97 -11.14 3.32 -20.14
CA GLY A 97 -9.93 2.50 -20.05
C GLY A 97 -9.70 2.02 -18.62
N ARG A 98 -8.44 1.79 -18.26
CA ARG A 98 -8.08 1.08 -17.04
C ARG A 98 -7.51 2.00 -15.95
N LEU A 99 -7.83 1.69 -14.71
CA LEU A 99 -7.23 2.28 -13.51
C LEU A 99 -6.38 1.26 -12.76
N ALA A 100 -5.35 1.77 -12.07
CA ALA A 100 -4.65 1.03 -11.02
C ALA A 100 -5.20 1.49 -9.66
N VAL A 101 -5.89 0.61 -8.94
CA VAL A 101 -6.51 0.92 -7.65
C VAL A 101 -5.64 0.38 -6.52
N VAL A 102 -5.04 1.28 -5.75
CA VAL A 102 -4.24 0.97 -4.57
C VAL A 102 -5.21 0.63 -3.43
N SER A 103 -5.39 -0.67 -3.16
CA SER A 103 -6.25 -1.16 -2.09
C SER A 103 -5.55 -1.12 -0.73
N ASP A 104 -4.23 -1.26 -0.73
CA ASP A 104 -3.40 -1.22 0.47
C ASP A 104 -2.11 -0.49 0.16
N LEU A 105 -1.73 0.42 1.04
CA LEU A 105 -0.39 0.98 1.10
C LEU A 105 -0.07 1.29 2.55
N PHE A 106 0.91 0.58 3.10
CA PHE A 106 1.26 0.73 4.51
C PHE A 106 2.76 0.63 4.70
N VAL A 107 3.25 1.46 5.62
CA VAL A 107 4.60 1.39 6.17
C VAL A 107 4.47 1.48 7.68
N GLU A 108 5.17 0.59 8.38
CA GLU A 108 5.22 0.57 9.83
C GLU A 108 5.60 1.96 10.37
N PRO A 109 4.94 2.47 11.44
CA PRO A 109 5.17 3.82 11.94
C PRO A 109 6.65 4.14 12.20
N ASP A 110 7.40 3.20 12.77
CA ASP A 110 8.82 3.36 13.12
C ASP A 110 9.75 3.38 11.89
N ALA A 111 9.25 2.93 10.73
CA ALA A 111 9.98 2.95 9.45
C ALA A 111 9.51 4.06 8.50
N ARG A 112 8.71 5.03 8.97
CA ARG A 112 8.29 6.19 8.19
C ARG A 112 9.39 7.26 8.14
N GLY A 113 9.32 8.15 7.16
CA GLY A 113 10.28 9.26 7.00
C GLY A 113 11.62 8.89 6.38
N VAL A 114 11.89 7.60 6.15
CA VAL A 114 13.13 7.13 5.50
C VAL A 114 12.97 6.75 4.02
N GLY A 115 11.78 6.93 3.45
CA GLY A 115 11.55 6.82 2.01
C GLY A 115 10.94 5.51 1.50
N VAL A 116 10.62 4.53 2.36
CA VAL A 116 9.98 3.26 1.95
C VAL A 116 8.64 3.48 1.24
N GLY A 117 7.77 4.32 1.80
CA GLY A 117 6.47 4.63 1.19
C GLY A 117 6.62 5.29 -0.18
N ARG A 118 7.61 6.19 -0.33
CA ARG A 118 7.91 6.83 -1.61
C ARG A 118 8.31 5.79 -2.65
N ALA A 119 9.27 4.91 -2.30
CA ALA A 119 9.72 3.86 -3.19
C ALA A 119 8.59 2.89 -3.59
N LEU A 120 7.68 2.55 -2.66
CA LEU A 120 6.51 1.72 -2.96
C LEU A 120 5.61 2.40 -3.99
N MET A 121 5.27 3.67 -3.78
CA MET A 121 4.38 4.39 -4.68
C MET A 121 5.01 4.67 -6.05
N GLU A 122 6.32 4.93 -6.11
CA GLU A 122 7.05 5.05 -7.38
C GLU A 122 6.93 3.76 -8.22
N ALA A 123 7.15 2.60 -7.59
CA ALA A 123 6.98 1.30 -8.24
C ALA A 123 5.52 1.03 -8.66
N VAL A 124 4.54 1.51 -7.90
CA VAL A 124 3.12 1.43 -8.26
C VAL A 124 2.82 2.26 -9.51
N VAL A 125 3.32 3.51 -9.57
CA VAL A 125 3.09 4.41 -10.72
C VAL A 125 3.76 3.88 -11.98
N GLU A 126 4.99 3.37 -11.86
CA GLU A 126 5.69 2.70 -12.96
C GLU A 126 4.88 1.52 -13.49
N TRP A 127 4.46 0.61 -12.61
CA TRP A 127 3.66 -0.55 -13.01
C TRP A 127 2.30 -0.16 -13.61
N ALA A 128 1.63 0.86 -13.07
CA ALA A 128 0.37 1.34 -13.61
C ALA A 128 0.54 1.89 -15.03
N THR A 129 1.63 2.62 -15.28
CA THR A 129 2.00 3.17 -16.59
C THR A 129 2.24 2.03 -17.59
N ASP A 130 3.06 1.05 -17.22
CA ASP A 130 3.35 -0.12 -18.06
C ASP A 130 2.10 -0.98 -18.32
N SER A 131 1.15 -0.98 -17.39
CA SER A 131 -0.13 -1.69 -17.52
C SER A 131 -1.16 -0.93 -18.36
N GLY A 132 -0.80 0.22 -18.93
CA GLY A 132 -1.68 1.05 -19.77
C GLY A 132 -2.79 1.75 -18.99
N CYS A 133 -2.61 1.95 -17.68
CA CYS A 133 -3.60 2.64 -16.86
C CYS A 133 -3.57 4.14 -17.15
N HIS A 134 -4.76 4.75 -17.23
CA HIS A 134 -4.87 6.21 -17.42
C HIS A 134 -4.91 6.97 -16.09
N GLY A 135 -4.85 6.27 -14.96
CA GLY A 135 -4.90 6.88 -13.62
C GLY A 135 -4.65 5.87 -12.51
N VAL A 136 -4.36 6.41 -11.33
CA VAL A 136 -4.19 5.68 -10.08
C VAL A 136 -5.22 6.19 -9.09
N ASP A 137 -5.97 5.28 -8.48
CA ASP A 137 -6.93 5.58 -7.42
C ASP A 137 -6.41 5.02 -6.09
N ALA A 138 -6.65 5.75 -5.00
CA ALA A 138 -6.37 5.31 -3.63
C ALA A 138 -7.38 5.96 -2.68
N GLU A 139 -7.63 5.31 -1.54
CA GLU A 139 -8.53 5.82 -0.51
C GLU A 139 -7.75 6.37 0.69
N VAL A 140 -8.27 7.45 1.28
CA VAL A 140 -7.71 8.10 2.46
C VAL A 140 -8.84 8.43 3.42
N LEU A 141 -8.66 8.09 4.70
CA LEU A 141 -9.65 8.41 5.71
C LEU A 141 -9.72 9.93 5.98
N PRO A 142 -10.93 10.48 6.23
CA PRO A 142 -11.08 11.89 6.57
C PRO A 142 -10.24 12.30 7.79
N GLY A 143 -9.45 13.36 7.63
CA GLY A 143 -8.60 13.88 8.71
C GLY A 143 -7.19 13.29 8.75
N ASP A 144 -6.90 12.23 8.00
CA ASP A 144 -5.54 11.72 7.82
C ASP A 144 -4.75 12.62 6.86
N ARG A 145 -4.28 13.75 7.40
CA ARG A 145 -3.49 14.73 6.65
C ARG A 145 -2.16 14.15 6.18
N SER A 146 -1.54 13.25 6.94
CA SER A 146 -0.28 12.62 6.55
C SER A 146 -0.43 11.81 5.27
N THR A 147 -1.42 10.92 5.21
CA THR A 147 -1.66 10.06 4.05
C THR A 147 -2.17 10.88 2.87
N LYS A 148 -3.02 11.90 3.12
CA LYS A 148 -3.44 12.84 2.08
C LYS A 148 -2.24 13.56 1.45
N ASN A 149 -1.39 14.19 2.26
CA ASN A 149 -0.21 14.90 1.77
C ASN A 149 0.77 13.96 1.03
N PHE A 150 0.88 12.72 1.50
CA PHE A 150 1.67 11.69 0.83
C PHE A 150 1.16 11.45 -0.59
N PHE A 151 -0.14 11.19 -0.79
CA PHE A 151 -0.69 10.97 -2.12
C PHE A 151 -0.67 12.22 -3.01
N GLU A 152 -0.90 13.42 -2.45
CA GLU A 152 -0.79 14.69 -3.17
C GLU A 152 0.63 14.93 -3.72
N ALA A 153 1.67 14.47 -3.02
CA ALA A 153 3.04 14.54 -3.52
C ALA A 153 3.28 13.70 -4.80
N PHE A 154 2.41 12.72 -5.07
CA PHE A 154 2.38 11.91 -6.30
C PHE A 154 1.35 12.42 -7.31
N GLY A 155 0.74 13.58 -7.08
CA GLY A 155 -0.23 14.19 -7.98
C GLY A 155 -1.64 13.60 -7.89
N LEU A 156 -1.91 12.71 -6.93
CA LEU A 156 -3.26 12.24 -6.68
C LEU A 156 -4.07 13.36 -6.01
N VAL A 157 -5.31 13.55 -6.47
CA VAL A 157 -6.23 14.58 -5.95
C VAL A 157 -7.52 13.94 -5.45
N ALA A 158 -8.10 14.52 -4.40
CA ALA A 158 -9.37 14.06 -3.86
C ALA A 158 -10.52 14.31 -4.86
N ARG A 159 -11.27 13.26 -5.19
CA ARG A 159 -12.43 13.32 -6.12
C ARG A 159 -13.78 13.00 -5.50
N LYS A 160 -13.82 12.37 -4.32
CA LYS A 160 -15.04 11.93 -3.62
C LYS A 160 -14.80 11.92 -2.11
N ILE A 161 -15.82 12.27 -1.34
CA ILE A 161 -15.84 12.08 0.12
C ILE A 161 -17.09 11.28 0.46
N THR A 162 -16.92 10.19 1.22
CA THR A 162 -18.01 9.41 1.79
C THR A 162 -18.26 9.89 3.23
N VAL A 163 -19.54 10.06 3.60
CA VAL A 163 -19.95 10.50 4.94
C VAL A 163 -20.80 9.44 5.62
N HIS A 164 -20.71 9.34 6.93
CA HIS A 164 -21.41 8.34 7.74
C HIS A 164 -22.01 8.94 9.01
N ARG A 165 -23.14 8.38 9.46
CA ARG A 165 -23.75 8.64 10.78
C ARG A 165 -24.25 7.32 11.34
N SER A 166 -23.73 6.91 12.50
CA SER A 166 -24.29 5.80 13.27
C SER A 166 -25.67 6.18 13.85
N LEU A 167 -26.62 5.25 13.78
CA LEU A 167 -28.01 5.45 14.23
C LEU A 167 -28.32 4.79 15.58
N GLY A 168 -27.34 4.14 16.21
CA GLY A 168 -27.46 3.53 17.54
C GLY A 168 -26.24 3.83 18.40
N GLU A 169 -26.48 3.91 19.72
CA GLU A 169 -25.49 3.69 20.78
C GLU A 169 -25.64 2.24 21.28
#